data_AF-A0AAN5D411-F1
#
_entry.id   AF-A0AAN5D411-F1
#
_cell.length_a   1.000
_cell.length_b   1.000
_cell.length_c   1.000
_cell.angle_alpha   90.00
_cell.angle_beta   90.00
_cell.angle_gamma   90.00
#
_symmetry.space_group_name_H-M   'P 1'
#
loop_
_entity.id
_entity.type
_entity.pdbx_description
1 polymer ?
#
loop_
_entity_poly.entity_id
_entity_poly.type
_entity_poly.pdbx_seq_one_letter_code
_entity_poly.pdbx_strand_id
1 'polypeptide(L)'
;DVLEQSERFLKTIPNVYNSTFNVMNKLALADKYNLQKTTNDILASINSVEQIKYFKENCDYRELSDDTKLAIFERSKEIAWIK
;
A
#
# COMPACT_ATOMS: atom_id res chain seq x y z
N ASP A 1 -4.25 8.49 21.13
CA ASP A 1 -5.11 8.91 20.00
C ASP A 1 -5.68 7.66 19.33
N VAL A 2 -6.92 7.70 18.82
CA VAL A 2 -7.56 6.57 18.11
C VAL A 2 -6.83 6.27 16.81
N LEU A 3 -6.36 7.30 16.10
CA LEU A 3 -5.59 7.15 14.86
C LEU A 3 -4.29 6.39 15.09
N GLU A 4 -3.57 6.75 16.15
CA GLU A 4 -2.31 6.11 16.54
C GLU A 4 -2.50 4.62 16.89
N GLN A 5 -3.63 4.26 17.49
CA GLN A 5 -3.97 2.87 17.79
C GLN A 5 -4.30 2.07 16.53
N SER A 6 -5.02 2.67 15.58
CA SER A 6 -5.29 2.06 14.27
C SER A 6 -4.01 1.82 13.48
N GLU A 7 -3.07 2.77 13.46
CA GLU A 7 -1.77 2.60 12.81
C GLU A 7 -0.96 1.45 13.44
N ARG A 8 -0.91 1.39 14.78
CA ARG A 8 -0.21 0.32 15.50
C ARG A 8 -0.79 -1.05 15.17
N PHE A 9 -2.12 -1.18 15.17
CA PHE A 9 -2.79 -2.44 14.88
C PHE A 9 -2.44 -2.95 13.47
N LEU A 10 -2.55 -2.10 12.45
CA LEU A 10 -2.21 -2.46 11.06
C LEU A 10 -0.74 -2.89 10.91
N LYS A 11 0.17 -2.26 11.66
CA LYS A 11 1.60 -2.62 11.68
C LYS A 11 1.87 -3.98 12.34
N THR A 12 1.09 -4.34 13.36
CA THR A 12 1.30 -5.60 14.11
C THR A 12 0.72 -6.84 13.44
N ILE A 13 -0.17 -6.72 12.45
CA ILE A 13 -0.70 -7.89 11.73
C ILE A 13 0.44 -8.50 10.90
N PRO A 14 0.92 -9.71 11.25
CA PRO A 14 2.01 -10.33 10.52
C PRO A 14 1.53 -10.73 9.11
N ASN A 15 2.43 -10.72 8.13
CA ASN A 15 2.16 -11.11 6.74
C ASN A 15 2.02 -12.64 6.59
N VAL A 16 1.13 -13.27 7.38
CA VAL A 16 1.12 -14.74 7.59
C VAL A 16 0.49 -15.52 6.43
N TYR A 17 -0.33 -14.91 5.58
CA TYR A 17 -0.89 -15.58 4.40
C TYR A 17 -0.92 -14.61 3.22
N ASN A 18 -0.10 -14.89 2.20
CA ASN A 18 0.14 -14.04 1.02
C ASN A 18 0.56 -12.60 1.35
N SER A 19 1.87 -12.39 1.44
CA SER A 19 2.51 -11.09 1.69
C SER A 19 1.96 -9.95 0.83
N THR A 20 1.60 -10.23 -0.43
CA THR A 20 1.09 -9.22 -1.37
C THR A 20 -0.40 -8.89 -1.15
N PHE A 21 -1.22 -9.86 -0.74
CA PHE A 21 -2.65 -9.66 -0.47
C PHE A 21 -2.87 -8.83 0.79
N ASN A 22 -2.05 -9.06 1.83
CA ASN A 22 -2.14 -8.31 3.08
C ASN A 22 -1.69 -6.84 2.91
N VAL A 23 -0.69 -6.58 2.06
CA VAL A 23 -0.17 -5.23 1.79
C VAL A 23 -1.22 -4.32 1.16
N MET A 24 -2.05 -4.82 0.23
CA MET A 24 -3.09 -3.99 -0.39
C MET A 24 -4.29 -3.72 0.49
N ASN A 25 -4.73 -4.70 1.28
CA ASN A 25 -5.82 -4.46 2.22
C ASN A 25 -5.40 -3.42 3.27
N LYS A 26 -4.12 -3.47 3.70
CA LYS A 26 -3.55 -2.43 4.56
C LYS A 26 -3.48 -1.08 3.86
N LEU A 27 -3.14 -1.04 2.56
CA LEU A 27 -3.11 0.20 1.78
C LEU A 27 -4.51 0.81 1.63
N ALA A 28 -5.51 0.00 1.29
CA ALA A 28 -6.90 0.45 1.14
C ALA A 28 -7.48 0.94 2.47
N LEU A 29 -7.19 0.27 3.58
CA LEU A 29 -7.58 0.75 4.92
C LEU A 29 -6.85 2.04 5.29
N ALA A 30 -5.55 2.12 5.02
CA ALA A 30 -4.77 3.32 5.29
C ALA A 30 -5.28 4.52 4.49
N ASP A 31 -5.58 4.33 3.20
CA ASP A 31 -6.18 5.35 2.33
C ASP A 31 -7.57 5.78 2.84
N LYS A 32 -8.45 4.81 3.13
CA LYS A 32 -9.82 5.06 3.61
C LYS A 32 -9.88 5.87 4.91
N TYR A 33 -8.93 5.65 5.82
CA TYR A 33 -8.85 6.36 7.10
C TYR A 33 -7.83 7.52 7.09
N ASN A 34 -7.33 7.90 5.91
CA ASN A 34 -6.39 9.00 5.71
C ASN A 34 -5.10 8.88 6.56
N LEU A 35 -4.61 7.64 6.73
CA LEU A 35 -3.40 7.28 7.47
C LEU A 35 -2.17 7.47 6.58
N GLN A 36 -1.82 8.72 6.32
CA GLN A 36 -0.80 9.10 5.33
C GLN A 36 0.58 8.48 5.61
N LYS A 37 0.99 8.42 6.88
CA LYS A 37 2.26 7.79 7.29
C LYS A 37 2.26 6.30 6.96
N THR A 38 1.18 5.61 7.30
CA THR A 38 1.03 4.18 7.01
C THR A 38 1.00 3.91 5.50
N THR A 39 0.30 4.77 4.74
CA THR A 39 0.28 4.71 3.26
C THR A 39 1.71 4.79 2.69
N ASN A 40 2.49 5.79 3.12
CA ASN A 40 3.87 5.96 2.68
C ASN A 40 4.78 4.78 3.07
N ASP A 41 4.66 4.28 4.31
CA ASP A 41 5.43 3.12 4.79
C ASP A 41 5.15 1.88 3.92
N ILE A 42 3.89 1.65 3.57
CA ILE A 42 3.46 0.55 2.71
C ILE A 42 4.01 0.72 1.30
N LEU A 43 3.90 1.91 0.71
CA LEU A 43 4.41 2.19 -0.64
C LEU A 43 5.94 2.03 -0.73
N ALA A 44 6.67 2.45 0.29
CA ALA A 44 8.12 2.29 0.38
C ALA A 44 8.54 0.81 0.45
N SER A 45 7.67 -0.08 0.95
CA SER A 45 7.95 -1.52 1.00
C SER A 45 7.80 -2.23 -0.36
N ILE A 46 7.19 -1.57 -1.35
CA ILE A 46 7.01 -2.08 -2.70
C ILE A 46 8.35 -1.95 -3.44
N ASN A 47 8.89 -3.06 -3.93
CA ASN A 47 10.23 -3.11 -4.52
C ASN A 47 10.28 -3.78 -5.90
N SER A 48 9.15 -4.22 -6.44
CA SER A 48 9.11 -4.81 -7.78
C SER A 48 7.91 -4.33 -8.60
N VAL A 49 8.10 -4.29 -9.93
CA VAL A 49 7.04 -3.97 -10.88
C VAL A 49 5.95 -5.05 -10.85
N GLU A 50 6.31 -6.30 -10.57
CA GLU A 50 5.39 -7.42 -10.43
C GLU A 50 4.41 -7.21 -9.26
N GLN A 51 4.87 -6.66 -8.13
CA GLN A 51 4.00 -6.30 -7.01
C GLN A 51 2.99 -5.22 -7.42
N ILE A 52 3.42 -4.20 -8.16
CA ILE A 52 2.54 -3.13 -8.65
C ILE A 52 1.53 -3.65 -9.67
N LYS A 53 1.95 -4.57 -10.54
CA LYS A 53 1.04 -5.22 -11.49
C LYS A 53 -0.01 -6.05 -10.75
N TYR A 54 0.40 -6.82 -9.74
CA TYR A 54 -0.51 -7.57 -8.89
C TYR A 54 -1.55 -6.66 -8.21
N PHE A 55 -1.12 -5.50 -7.71
CA PHE A 55 -2.00 -4.51 -7.08
C PHE A 55 -3.08 -3.96 -8.01
N LYS A 56 -2.74 -3.72 -9.28
CA LYS A 56 -3.72 -3.26 -10.28
C LYS A 56 -4.74 -4.34 -10.65
N GLU A 57 -4.35 -5.61 -10.62
CA GLU A 57 -5.14 -6.72 -11.15
C GLU A 57 -6.02 -7.44 -10.12
N ASN A 58 -5.61 -7.50 -8.84
CA ASN A 58 -6.23 -8.39 -7.85
C ASN A 58 -6.93 -7.68 -6.70
N CYS A 59 -6.81 -6.35 -6.60
CA CYS A 59 -7.29 -5.61 -5.45
C CYS A 59 -8.25 -4.51 -5.87
N ASP A 60 -8.93 -3.92 -4.87
CA ASP A 60 -9.80 -2.75 -4.98
C ASP A 60 -9.01 -1.47 -5.31
N TYR A 61 -8.01 -1.56 -6.19
CA TYR A 61 -7.22 -0.44 -6.72
C TYR A 61 -8.12 0.66 -7.29
N ARG A 62 -9.30 0.30 -7.81
CA ARG A 62 -10.30 1.26 -8.28
C ARG A 62 -10.86 2.13 -7.15
N GLU A 63 -10.97 1.59 -5.95
CA GLU A 63 -11.55 2.25 -4.77
C GLU A 63 -10.55 3.18 -4.06
N LEU A 64 -9.26 3.07 -4.38
CA LEU A 64 -8.24 3.98 -3.85
C LEU A 64 -8.47 5.42 -4.33
N SER A 65 -8.10 6.38 -3.50
CA SER A 65 -8.04 7.79 -3.87
C SER A 65 -7.08 8.02 -5.05
N ASP A 66 -7.33 9.10 -5.81
CA ASP A 66 -6.45 9.49 -6.91
C ASP A 66 -5.03 9.83 -6.43
N ASP A 67 -4.90 10.40 -5.23
CA ASP A 67 -3.61 10.68 -4.60
C ASP A 67 -2.81 9.39 -4.34
N THR A 68 -3.47 8.36 -3.79
CA THR A 68 -2.81 7.06 -3.57
C THR A 68 -2.47 6.36 -4.89
N LYS A 69 -3.34 6.45 -5.90
CA LYS A 69 -3.04 5.93 -7.25
C LYS A 69 -1.84 6.64 -7.88
N LEU A 70 -1.73 7.95 -7.73
CA LEU A 70 -0.59 8.75 -8.18
C LEU A 70 0.69 8.33 -7.45
N ALA A 71 0.63 8.13 -6.14
CA ALA A 71 1.78 7.69 -5.35
C ALA A 71 2.27 6.29 -5.76
N ILE A 72 1.36 5.36 -6.07
CA ILE A 72 1.71 4.05 -6.64
C ILE A 72 2.37 4.20 -8.01
N PHE A 73 1.87 5.12 -8.85
CA PHE A 73 2.45 5.38 -10.17
C PHE A 73 3.87 5.94 -10.07
N GLU A 74 4.10 6.92 -9.19
CA GLU A 74 5.45 7.47 -8.97
C GLU A 74 6.40 6.39 -8.44
N ARG A 75 5.95 5.57 -7.47
CA ARG A 75 6.74 4.43 -7.00
C ARG A 75 7.07 3.43 -8.11
N SER A 76 6.15 3.22 -9.06
CA SER A 76 6.39 2.34 -10.21
C SER A 76 7.48 2.88 -11.14
N LYS A 77 7.54 4.20 -11.34
CA LYS A 77 8.58 4.85 -12.11
C LYS A 77 9.93 4.69 -11.42
N GLU A 78 10.01 4.94 -10.12
CA GLU A 78 11.26 4.76 -9.37
C GLU A 78 11.83 3.34 -9.54
N ILE A 79 11.00 2.32 -9.34
CA ILE A 79 11.43 0.92 -9.46
C ILE A 79 11.86 0.58 -10.89
N ALA A 80 11.17 1.10 -11.90
CA ALA A 80 11.48 0.83 -13.30
C ALA A 80 12.76 1.52 -13.79
N TRP A 81 13.10 2.69 -13.21
CA TRP A 81 14.30 3.46 -13.58
C TRP A 81 15.57 3.06 -12.81
N ILE A 82 15.44 2.23 -11.77
CA ILE A 82 16.57 1.66 -11.01
C ILE A 82 17.13 0.38 -11.70
N LYS A 83 16.46 -0.16 -12.72
CA LYS A 83 16.95 -1.27 -13.56
C LYS A 83 17.74 -0.75 -14.77
#